data_AF-A0A381YHY9-F1
#
_entry.id   AF-A0A381YHY9-F1
#
_cell.length_a   1.000
_cell.length_b   1.000
_cell.length_c   1.000
_cell.angle_alpha   90.00
_cell.angle_beta   90.00
_cell.angle_gamma   90.00
#
_symmetry.space_group_name_H-M   'P 1'
#
loop_
_entity.id
_entity.type
_entity.pdbx_description
1 polymer ?
#
loop_
_entity_poly.entity_id
_entity_poly.type
_entity_poly.pdbx_seq_one_letter_code
_entity_poly.pdbx_strand_id
1 'polypeptide(L)'
;MGFYQKLNLTILIGTLLFLDGCETKREALGSDNEIRVICSELDKKYIRKFLTSIFTDTIYTPEPEPLYYLKFSGPETYNNLKT
;
A
#
# COMPACT_ATOMS: atom_id res chain seq x y z
N MET A 1 -27.68 -40.56 -13.02
CA MET A 1 -27.83 -39.15 -13.42
C MET A 1 -27.50 -38.15 -12.30
N GLY A 2 -28.04 -38.28 -11.08
CA GLY A 2 -27.94 -37.21 -10.05
C GLY A 2 -26.54 -36.89 -9.50
N PHE A 3 -25.59 -37.82 -9.55
CA PHE A 3 -24.21 -37.59 -9.08
C PHE A 3 -23.44 -36.61 -9.99
N TYR A 4 -23.52 -36.79 -11.31
CA TYR A 4 -22.89 -35.89 -12.29
C TYR A 4 -23.49 -34.48 -12.26
N GLN A 5 -24.78 -34.36 -11.96
CA GLN A 5 -25.45 -33.07 -11.86
C GLN A 5 -25.02 -32.29 -10.60
N LYS A 6 -24.81 -32.97 -9.47
CA LYS A 6 -24.22 -32.38 -8.27
C LYS A 6 -22.75 -31.98 -8.47
N LEU A 7 -21.97 -32.81 -9.18
CA LEU A 7 -20.57 -32.51 -9.51
C LEU A 7 -20.44 -31.26 -10.40
N ASN A 8 -21.27 -31.14 -11.44
CA ASN A 8 -21.31 -29.94 -12.29
C ASN A 8 -21.74 -28.69 -11.54
N LEU A 9 -22.69 -28.80 -10.60
CA LEU A 9 -23.13 -27.68 -9.78
C LEU A 9 -22.02 -27.20 -8.84
N THR A 10 -21.28 -28.12 -8.20
CA THR A 10 -20.14 -27.77 -7.34
C THR A 10 -19.02 -27.10 -8.14
N ILE A 11 -18.74 -27.58 -9.35
CA ILE A 11 -17.75 -26.95 -10.25
C ILE A 11 -18.22 -25.55 -10.64
N LEU A 12 -19.50 -25.36 -11.01
CA LEU A 12 -20.05 -24.06 -11.38
C LEU A 12 -19.96 -23.04 -10.23
N ILE A 13 -20.33 -23.44 -9.02
CA ILE A 13 -20.26 -22.59 -7.82
C ILE A 13 -18.80 -22.26 -7.49
N GLY A 14 -17.90 -23.24 -7.59
CA GLY A 14 -16.46 -23.02 -7.41
C GLY A 14 -15.94 -21.97 -8.38
N THR A 15 -16.23 -22.10 -9.68
CA THR A 15 -15.78 -21.15 -10.70
C THR A 15 -16.33 -19.73 -10.47
N LEU A 16 -17.59 -19.59 -10.05
CA LEU A 16 -18.19 -18.28 -9.72
C LEU A 16 -17.46 -17.59 -8.56
N LEU A 17 -17.11 -18.32 -7.50
CA LEU A 17 -16.39 -17.77 -6.36
C LEU A 17 -14.95 -17.34 -6.68
N PHE A 18 -14.30 -18.00 -7.66
CA PHE A 18 -12.96 -17.61 -8.10
C PHE A 18 -12.94 -16.33 -8.95
N LEU A 19 -14.05 -15.97 -9.60
CA LEU A 19 -14.13 -14.78 -10.46
C LEU A 19 -14.29 -13.47 -9.66
N ASP A 20 -14.89 -13.50 -8.47
CA ASP A 20 -15.13 -12.28 -7.66
C ASP A 20 -13.96 -11.87 -6.74
N GLY A 21 -12.93 -12.71 -6.59
CA GLY A 21 -11.96 -12.59 -5.51
C GLY A 21 -10.74 -11.68 -5.75
N CYS A 22 -10.36 -11.43 -7.02
CA CYS A 22 -9.00 -10.94 -7.32
C CYS A 22 -8.91 -9.49 -7.82
N GLU A 23 -9.95 -8.93 -8.44
CA GLU A 23 -9.84 -7.61 -9.10
C GLU A 23 -10.27 -6.41 -8.23
N THR A 24 -10.82 -6.62 -7.03
CA THR A 24 -11.47 -5.55 -6.26
C THR A 24 -10.59 -4.85 -5.24
N LYS A 25 -9.34 -5.29 -5.06
CA LYS A 25 -8.41 -4.66 -4.10
C LYS A 25 -7.53 -3.64 -4.80
N ARG A 26 -7.55 -2.41 -4.28
CA ARG A 26 -6.66 -1.34 -4.73
C ARG A 26 -5.20 -1.73 -4.51
N GLU A 27 -4.34 -1.34 -5.45
CA GLU A 27 -2.89 -1.48 -5.30
C GLU A 27 -2.36 -0.68 -4.10
N ALA A 28 -1.39 -1.28 -3.40
CA ALA A 28 -0.69 -0.60 -2.32
C ALA A 28 0.09 0.61 -2.88
N LEU A 29 -0.17 1.80 -2.33
CA LEU A 29 0.48 3.04 -2.77
C LEU A 29 1.82 3.33 -2.09
N GLY A 30 2.10 2.64 -0.98
CA GLY A 30 3.29 2.86 -0.16
C GLY A 30 4.36 1.82 -0.48
N SER A 31 5.61 2.27 -0.66
CA SER A 31 6.77 1.38 -0.63
C SER A 31 7.04 0.94 0.81
N ASP A 32 7.73 -0.19 0.96
CA ASP A 32 8.06 -0.81 2.25
C ASP A 32 8.85 0.13 3.18
N ASN A 33 9.70 0.98 2.60
CA ASN A 33 10.54 1.96 3.28
C ASN A 33 10.03 3.42 3.17
N GLU A 34 8.77 3.65 2.78
CA GLU A 34 8.16 4.98 2.69
C GLU A 34 7.56 5.44 4.02
N ILE A 35 8.02 6.57 4.54
CA ILE A 35 7.31 7.31 5.59
C ILE A 35 6.57 8.47 4.93
N ARG A 36 5.25 8.32 4.76
CA ARG A 36 4.40 9.38 4.22
C ARG A 36 3.90 10.31 5.32
N VAL A 37 4.10 11.60 5.11
CA VAL A 37 3.70 12.67 6.02
C VAL A 37 2.65 13.55 5.35
N ILE A 38 1.48 13.64 5.96
CA ILE A 38 0.41 14.54 5.52
C ILE A 38 0.39 15.73 6.46
N CYS A 39 0.75 16.90 5.93
CA CYS A 39 0.83 18.13 6.73
C CYS A 39 0.56 19.36 5.87
N SER A 40 0.28 20.48 6.53
CA SER A 40 0.23 21.77 5.84
C SER A 40 1.60 22.14 5.26
N GLU A 41 1.63 22.98 4.22
CA GLU A 41 2.90 23.46 3.65
C GLU A 41 3.70 24.34 4.63
N LEU A 42 3.03 25.01 5.58
CA LEU A 42 3.68 25.80 6.63
C LEU A 42 4.48 24.91 7.59
N ASP A 43 3.92 23.75 7.96
CA ASP A 43 4.51 22.84 8.95
C ASP A 43 5.59 21.93 8.33
N LYS A 44 5.51 21.71 7.02
CA LYS A 44 6.38 20.80 6.25
C LYS A 44 7.87 20.99 6.53
N LYS A 45 8.33 22.24 6.67
CA LYS A 45 9.73 22.55 6.96
C LYS A 45 10.17 22.03 8.34
N TYR A 46 9.36 22.27 9.36
CA TYR A 46 9.66 21.89 10.74
C TYR A 46 9.60 20.37 10.90
N ILE A 47 8.56 19.75 10.34
CA ILE A 47 8.37 18.30 10.41
C ILE A 47 9.48 17.57 9.63
N ARG A 48 9.86 18.04 8.44
CA ARG A 48 11.00 17.49 7.70
C ARG A 48 12.27 17.53 8.53
N LYS A 49 12.59 18.68 9.12
CA LYS A 49 13.79 18.81 9.95
C LYS A 49 13.79 17.82 11.12
N PHE A 50 12.64 17.67 11.78
CA PHE A 50 12.48 16.75 12.91
C PHE A 50 12.61 15.29 12.47
N LEU A 51 11.86 14.85 11.46
CA LEU A 51 11.86 13.46 11.01
C LEU A 51 13.19 13.05 10.39
N THR A 52 13.84 13.93 9.62
CA THR A 52 15.20 13.70 9.11
C THR A 52 16.26 13.74 10.21
N SER A 53 15.94 14.08 11.46
CA SER A 53 16.88 13.88 12.58
C SER A 53 16.73 12.52 13.27
N ILE A 54 15.61 11.82 13.01
CA ILE A 54 15.28 10.53 13.62
C ILE A 54 15.54 9.40 12.62
N PHE A 55 15.11 9.57 11.37
CA PHE A 55 15.18 8.56 10.31
C PHE A 55 16.33 8.87 9.36
N THR A 56 17.56 8.70 9.83
CA THR A 56 18.80 8.95 9.06
C THR A 56 19.58 7.70 8.70
N ASP A 57 19.10 6.53 9.13
CA ASP A 57 19.82 5.29 8.98
C ASP A 57 20.03 4.94 7.50
N THR A 58 21.20 4.38 7.20
CA THR A 58 21.60 3.96 5.86
C THR A 58 21.93 2.47 5.89
N ILE A 59 21.36 1.70 4.95
CA ILE A 59 21.73 0.30 4.69
C ILE A 59 22.88 0.31 3.69
N TYR A 60 23.96 -0.44 3.94
CA TYR A 60 25.20 -0.40 3.16
C TYR A 60 25.44 -1.63 2.26
N THR A 61 24.40 -2.23 1.68
CA THR A 61 24.54 -3.49 0.92
C THR A 61 23.61 -3.60 -0.28
N PRO A 62 24.12 -3.77 -1.53
CA PRO A 62 25.50 -3.61 -1.99
C PRO A 62 25.94 -2.15 -2.19
N GLU A 63 24.99 -1.21 -2.32
CA GLU A 63 25.20 0.25 -2.39
C GLU A 63 24.56 0.92 -1.16
N PRO A 64 25.10 2.04 -0.63
CA PRO A 64 24.48 2.77 0.47
C PRO A 64 23.13 3.38 0.07
N GLU A 65 22.06 2.98 0.76
CA GLU A 65 20.70 3.45 0.53
C GLU A 65 20.04 3.88 1.86
N PRO A 66 19.21 4.95 1.87
CA PRO A 66 18.49 5.35 3.07
C PRO A 66 17.50 4.25 3.48
N LEU A 67 17.55 3.83 4.75
CA LEU A 67 16.65 2.82 5.30
C LEU A 67 15.18 3.27 5.20
N TYR A 68 14.92 4.57 5.32
CA TYR A 68 13.60 5.17 5.16
C TYR A 68 13.67 6.44 4.31
N TYR A 69 12.63 6.68 3.51
CA TYR A 69 12.48 7.92 2.75
C TYR A 69 11.19 8.66 3.13
N LEU A 70 11.29 9.98 3.26
CA LEU A 70 10.16 10.83 3.64
C LEU A 70 9.41 11.35 2.41
N LYS A 71 8.11 11.03 2.29
CA LYS A 71 7.23 11.57 1.24
C LYS A 71 6.18 12.49 1.82
N PHE A 72 6.19 13.75 1.41
CA PHE A 72 5.23 14.74 1.89
C PHE A 72 4.05 14.86 0.94
N SER A 73 2.85 15.00 1.49
CA SER A 73 1.63 15.22 0.72
C SER A 73 0.75 16.23 1.46
N GLY A 74 0.03 17.08 0.71
CA GLY A 74 -0.87 18.06 1.31
C GLY A 74 -2.16 17.40 1.83
N PRO A 75 -2.87 18.02 2.78
CA PRO A 75 -4.09 17.47 3.37
C PRO A 75 -5.19 17.17 2.34
N GLU A 76 -5.24 17.92 1.24
CA GLU A 76 -6.17 17.72 0.12
C GLU A 76 -6.03 16.35 -0.55
N THR A 77 -4.84 15.72 -0.44
CA THR A 77 -4.57 14.41 -1.03
C THR A 77 -5.03 13.23 -0.16
N TYR A 78 -5.43 13.47 1.10
CA TYR A 78 -5.75 12.43 2.07
C TYR A 78 -6.79 11.42 1.57
N ASN A 79 -7.87 11.90 0.95
CA ASN A 79 -8.93 11.02 0.44
C ASN A 79 -8.42 10.09 -0.66
N ASN A 80 -7.46 10.52 -1.46
CA ASN A 80 -6.86 9.69 -2.52
C ASN A 80 -5.92 8.61 -1.97
N LEU A 81 -5.49 8.75 -0.71
CA LEU A 81 -4.58 7.85 -0.01
C LEU A 81 -5.31 6.87 0.92
N LYS A 82 -6.54 7.20 1.35
CA LYS A 82 -7.31 6.44 2.35
C LYS A 82 -7.99 5.19 1.80
N THR A 83 -8.47 5.25 0.56
CA THR A 83 -9.32 4.24 -0.12
C THR A 83 -8.60 3.68 -1.31
#